data_AF-A0A7C6Z0A1-F1
#
_entry.id   AF-A0A7C6Z0A1-F1
#
_cell.length_a   1.000
_cell.length_b   1.000
_cell.length_c   1.000
_cell.angle_alpha   90.00
_cell.angle_beta   90.00
_cell.angle_gamma   90.00
#
_symmetry.space_group_name_H-M   'P 1'
#
loop_
_entity.id
_entity.type
_entity.pdbx_description
1 polymer ?
#
loop_
_entity_poly.entity_id
_entity_poly.type
_entity_poly.pdbx_seq_one_letter_code
_entity_poly.pdbx_strand_id
1 'polypeptide(L)'
;MSGNIDLHTHSTASDGSMEPAELVNHAKRSGLVAIALTDHDTIDGIEEALEQGKNINMEVLPGIEIGVDFEPEMHILGYFNDKDYMNIIHRLSFLRKNREVRNEKTIKKLNELGFNITIAEVKERAEGNIVGRPHIARTMVDKGYMNSINDAFKTYLAYGKPAYFKKDKLTPSEC
;
A
#
# COMPACT_ATOMS: atom_id res chain seq x y z
N MET A 1 0.28 33.47 1.86
CA MET A 1 1.42 32.85 2.59
C MET A 1 2.34 32.25 1.56
N SER A 2 3.65 32.51 1.65
CA SER A 2 4.67 31.86 0.83
C SER A 2 5.40 30.83 1.70
N GLY A 3 5.51 29.60 1.23
CA GLY A 3 6.22 28.54 1.93
C GLY A 3 6.34 27.29 1.06
N ASN A 4 7.21 26.37 1.46
CA ASN A 4 7.42 25.13 0.73
C ASN A 4 6.30 24.14 1.05
N ILE A 5 5.94 23.33 0.05
CA ILE A 5 4.92 22.28 0.15
C ILE A 5 5.52 20.95 -0.32
N ASP A 6 4.97 19.85 0.17
CA ASP A 6 5.28 18.50 -0.32
C ASP A 6 3.98 17.74 -0.61
N LEU A 7 3.71 17.45 -1.88
CA LEU A 7 2.45 16.86 -2.32
C LEU A 7 2.56 15.35 -2.59
N HIS A 8 3.62 14.70 -2.11
CA HIS A 8 3.79 13.25 -2.26
C HIS A 8 4.48 12.69 -1.02
N THR A 9 3.69 12.32 -0.01
CA THR A 9 4.20 11.78 1.26
C THR A 9 3.42 10.55 1.69
N HIS A 10 4.14 9.56 2.25
CA HIS A 10 3.55 8.28 2.67
C HIS A 10 3.67 8.12 4.18
N SER A 11 2.67 7.46 4.78
CA SER A 11 2.63 7.10 6.18
C SER A 11 2.72 5.58 6.35
N THR A 12 2.69 5.13 7.60
CA THR A 12 2.55 3.71 7.97
C THR A 12 1.23 3.09 7.47
N ALA A 13 0.25 3.87 6.99
CA ALA A 13 -0.93 3.31 6.34
C ALA A 13 -0.59 2.58 5.03
N SER A 14 0.58 2.86 4.43
CA SER A 14 1.12 2.07 3.31
C SER A 14 2.57 1.61 3.50
N ASP A 15 3.55 2.40 3.10
CA ASP A 15 4.98 2.05 3.16
C ASP A 15 5.89 3.18 3.69
N GLY A 16 5.29 4.22 4.25
CA GLY A 16 5.98 5.26 5.00
C GLY A 16 6.48 4.80 6.37
N SER A 17 7.36 5.59 6.97
CA SER A 17 8.03 5.26 8.24
C SER A 17 7.47 5.98 9.47
N MET A 18 6.42 6.79 9.31
CA MET A 18 5.80 7.59 10.37
C MET A 18 4.29 7.42 10.32
N GLU A 19 3.65 7.38 11.49
CA GLU A 19 2.18 7.44 11.58
C GLU A 19 1.66 8.74 10.93
N PRO A 20 0.43 8.75 10.39
CA PRO A 20 -0.11 9.93 9.70
C PRO A 20 0.00 11.23 10.52
N ALA A 21 -0.31 11.22 11.81
CA ALA A 21 -0.14 12.40 12.67
C ALA A 21 1.33 12.76 12.90
N GLU A 22 2.21 11.77 13.05
CA GLU A 22 3.66 12.01 13.24
C GLU A 22 4.30 12.64 12.00
N LEU A 23 3.89 12.20 10.81
CA LEU A 23 4.31 12.76 9.53
C LEU A 23 3.93 14.24 9.42
N VAL A 24 2.70 14.61 9.77
CA VAL A 24 2.23 16.01 9.79
C VAL A 24 3.07 16.86 10.77
N ASN A 25 3.33 16.34 11.96
CA ASN A 25 4.21 17.01 12.94
C ASN A 25 5.64 17.19 12.43
N HIS A 26 6.18 16.17 11.75
CA HIS A 26 7.50 16.23 11.15
C HIS A 26 7.56 17.30 10.06
N ALA A 27 6.60 17.31 9.14
CA ALA A 27 6.51 18.29 8.05
C ALA A 27 6.45 19.74 8.58
N LYS A 28 5.66 20.00 9.63
CA LYS A 28 5.60 21.32 10.29
C LYS A 28 6.96 21.73 10.84
N ARG A 29 7.66 20.83 11.55
CA ARG A 29 9.00 21.08 12.11
C ARG A 29 10.04 21.31 11.02
N SER A 30 9.86 20.71 9.85
CA SER A 30 10.69 20.90 8.66
C SER A 30 10.41 22.21 7.91
N GLY A 31 9.47 23.03 8.38
CA GLY A 31 9.17 24.34 7.81
C GLY A 31 8.24 24.31 6.60
N LEU A 32 7.57 23.18 6.34
CA LEU A 32 6.55 23.08 5.30
C LEU A 32 5.26 23.78 5.75
N VAL A 33 4.58 24.42 4.80
CA VAL A 33 3.29 25.07 5.04
C VAL A 33 2.11 24.18 4.68
N ALA A 34 2.33 23.19 3.80
CA ALA A 34 1.34 22.20 3.43
C ALA A 34 1.99 20.85 3.08
N ILE A 35 1.27 19.75 3.32
CA ILE A 35 1.58 18.45 2.73
C ILE A 35 0.35 17.79 2.11
N ALA A 36 0.54 16.83 1.20
CA ALA A 36 -0.49 15.87 0.84
C ALA A 36 -0.11 14.47 1.34
N LEU A 37 -1.05 13.77 2.01
CA LEU A 37 -0.89 12.36 2.33
C LEU A 37 -1.37 11.53 1.13
N THR A 38 -0.48 10.75 0.52
CA THR A 38 -0.73 10.04 -0.74
C THR A 38 -0.33 8.57 -0.64
N ASP A 39 -0.78 7.89 0.41
CA ASP A 39 -0.48 6.47 0.62
C ASP A 39 -0.88 5.56 -0.55
N HIS A 40 -0.14 4.46 -0.73
CA HIS A 40 -0.34 3.51 -1.83
C HIS A 40 -1.66 2.73 -1.71
N ASP A 41 -2.52 2.86 -2.72
CA ASP A 41 -3.78 2.12 -2.86
C ASP A 41 -4.71 2.20 -1.61
N THR A 42 -4.58 3.22 -0.76
CA THR A 42 -5.38 3.37 0.47
C THR A 42 -5.63 4.83 0.85
N ILE A 43 -6.66 5.04 1.66
CA ILE A 43 -7.03 6.35 2.26
C ILE A 43 -7.09 6.28 3.79
N ASP A 44 -6.66 5.17 4.39
CA ASP A 44 -6.90 4.86 5.81
C ASP A 44 -6.22 5.87 6.76
N GLY A 45 -5.12 6.52 6.34
CA GLY A 45 -4.42 7.54 7.15
C GLY A 45 -4.95 8.98 7.00
N ILE A 46 -5.87 9.24 6.06
CA ILE A 46 -6.29 10.61 5.72
C ILE A 46 -6.97 11.32 6.89
N GLU A 47 -7.91 10.65 7.59
CA GLU A 47 -8.67 11.30 8.66
C GLU A 47 -7.75 11.76 9.81
N GLU A 48 -6.81 10.91 10.20
CA GLU A 48 -5.81 11.21 11.24
C GLU A 48 -4.90 12.37 10.83
N ALA A 49 -4.37 12.35 9.59
CA ALA A 49 -3.52 13.43 9.09
C ALA A 49 -4.27 14.78 9.01
N LEU A 50 -5.53 14.77 8.56
CA LEU A 50 -6.37 15.96 8.50
C LEU A 50 -6.68 16.51 9.89
N GLU A 51 -7.01 15.66 10.86
CA GLU A 51 -7.22 16.06 12.25
C GLU A 51 -5.96 16.68 12.83
N GLN A 52 -4.80 16.07 12.61
CA GLN A 52 -3.54 16.61 13.11
C GLN A 52 -3.17 17.94 12.46
N GLY A 53 -3.39 18.09 11.15
CA GLY A 53 -3.17 19.35 10.43
C GLY A 53 -3.96 20.50 11.05
N LYS A 54 -5.24 20.26 11.36
CA LYS A 54 -6.11 21.23 12.06
C LYS A 54 -5.56 21.58 13.44
N ASN A 55 -5.13 20.58 14.22
CA ASN A 55 -4.63 20.78 15.58
C ASN A 55 -3.38 21.65 15.65
N ILE A 56 -2.50 21.58 14.64
CA ILE A 56 -1.22 22.32 14.62
C ILE A 56 -1.20 23.49 13.62
N ASN A 57 -2.35 23.85 13.06
CA ASN A 57 -2.51 24.88 12.03
C ASN A 57 -1.52 24.67 10.86
N MET A 58 -1.60 23.50 10.24
CA MET A 58 -0.87 23.10 9.05
C MET A 58 -1.87 22.61 8.00
N GLU A 59 -1.68 23.03 6.75
CA GLU A 59 -2.51 22.57 5.65
C GLU A 59 -2.17 21.11 5.33
N VAL A 60 -3.19 20.25 5.26
CA VAL A 60 -3.05 18.85 4.87
C VAL A 60 -4.07 18.57 3.78
N LEU A 61 -3.58 18.19 2.61
CA LEU A 61 -4.39 17.83 1.46
C LEU A 61 -4.62 16.31 1.46
N PRO A 62 -5.87 15.84 1.39
CA PRO A 62 -6.15 14.43 1.21
C PRO A 62 -5.75 14.01 -0.21
N GLY A 63 -4.98 12.94 -0.32
CA GLY A 63 -4.56 12.38 -1.60
C GLY A 63 -4.41 10.86 -1.54
N ILE A 64 -3.99 10.28 -2.66
CA ILE A 64 -3.73 8.85 -2.80
C ILE A 64 -2.72 8.63 -3.93
N GLU A 65 -1.88 7.60 -3.80
CA GLU A 65 -1.10 7.09 -4.92
C GLU A 65 -1.66 5.73 -5.38
N ILE A 66 -2.21 5.69 -6.60
CA ILE A 66 -2.81 4.48 -7.16
C ILE A 66 -1.82 3.80 -8.10
N GLY A 67 -1.50 2.53 -7.82
CA GLY A 67 -0.71 1.72 -8.74
C GLY A 67 -1.53 1.17 -9.90
N VAL A 68 -1.20 1.54 -11.14
CA VAL A 68 -1.99 1.17 -12.34
C VAL A 68 -1.41 -0.03 -13.10
N ASP A 69 -2.28 -0.70 -13.87
CA ASP A 69 -1.96 -1.79 -14.79
C ASP A 69 -1.37 -1.19 -16.08
N PHE A 70 -0.11 -0.79 -16.00
CA PHE A 70 0.62 -0.21 -17.11
C PHE A 70 2.07 -0.69 -17.09
N GLU A 71 2.67 -0.78 -18.27
CA GLU A 71 4.09 -1.11 -18.47
C GLU A 71 4.74 0.00 -19.32
N PRO A 72 5.82 0.66 -18.85
CA PRO A 72 6.51 0.44 -17.57
C PRO A 72 5.65 0.77 -16.35
N GLU A 73 6.09 0.36 -15.15
CA GLU A 73 5.38 0.64 -13.90
C GLU A 73 5.02 2.13 -13.77
N MET A 74 3.76 2.40 -13.50
CA MET A 74 3.19 3.74 -13.39
C MET A 74 2.30 3.80 -12.18
N HIS A 75 2.40 4.92 -11.46
CA HIS A 75 1.48 5.30 -10.40
C HIS A 75 0.83 6.64 -10.75
N ILE A 76 -0.40 6.86 -10.27
CA ILE A 76 -1.16 8.09 -10.46
C ILE A 76 -1.46 8.69 -9.10
N LEU A 77 -1.10 9.96 -8.92
CA LEU A 77 -1.47 10.74 -7.74
C LEU A 77 -2.87 11.32 -7.94
N GLY A 78 -3.74 11.07 -6.98
CA GLY A 78 -5.05 11.70 -6.84
C GLY A 78 -5.03 12.70 -5.69
N TYR A 79 -5.63 13.86 -5.89
CA TYR A 79 -5.79 14.90 -4.88
C TYR A 79 -7.27 15.27 -4.75
N PHE A 80 -7.74 15.47 -3.53
CA PHE A 80 -9.15 15.69 -3.25
C PHE A 80 -9.37 16.99 -2.50
N ASN A 81 -10.54 17.59 -2.72
CA ASN A 81 -11.04 18.65 -1.86
C ASN A 81 -11.91 18.04 -0.76
N ASP A 82 -11.80 18.57 0.45
CA ASP A 82 -12.63 18.19 1.59
C ASP A 82 -12.74 16.66 1.77
N LYS A 83 -13.96 16.11 1.70
CA LYS A 83 -14.26 14.68 1.87
C LYS A 83 -14.43 13.92 0.55
N ASP A 84 -14.07 14.50 -0.59
CA ASP A 84 -14.25 13.85 -1.90
C ASP A 84 -13.42 12.57 -2.05
N TYR A 85 -12.35 12.40 -1.25
CA TYR A 85 -11.58 11.16 -1.16
C TYR A 85 -12.42 9.95 -0.75
N MET A 86 -13.59 10.14 -0.12
CA MET A 86 -14.49 9.03 0.22
C MET A 86 -15.15 8.42 -1.02
N ASN A 87 -15.19 9.12 -2.16
CA ASN A 87 -15.82 8.63 -3.38
C ASN A 87 -15.10 7.39 -3.96
N ILE A 88 -13.81 7.21 -3.65
CA ILE A 88 -13.01 6.06 -4.14
C ILE A 88 -13.06 4.84 -3.22
N ILE A 89 -13.68 4.94 -2.04
CA ILE A 89 -13.63 3.88 -1.01
C ILE A 89 -14.16 2.53 -1.50
N HIS A 90 -15.23 2.53 -2.30
CA HIS A 90 -15.81 1.31 -2.87
C HIS A 90 -14.88 0.66 -3.88
N ARG A 91 -14.17 1.47 -4.68
CA ARG A 91 -13.20 0.97 -5.66
C ARG A 91 -11.98 0.37 -4.97
N LEU A 92 -11.43 1.06 -3.96
CA LEU A 92 -10.32 0.55 -3.17
C LEU A 92 -10.68 -0.75 -2.43
N SER A 93 -11.89 -0.79 -1.84
CA SER A 93 -12.40 -1.99 -1.17
C SER A 93 -12.51 -3.19 -2.10
N PHE A 94 -12.97 -2.97 -3.34
CA PHE A 94 -13.02 -4.00 -4.37
C PHE A 94 -11.63 -4.52 -4.74
N LEU A 95 -10.67 -3.63 -4.99
CA LEU A 95 -9.28 -4.00 -5.31
C LEU A 95 -8.62 -4.76 -4.14
N ARG A 96 -8.87 -4.32 -2.90
CA ARG A 96 -8.38 -4.99 -1.68
C ARG A 96 -8.93 -6.42 -1.58
N LYS A 97 -10.24 -6.60 -1.76
CA LYS A 97 -10.88 -7.92 -1.74
C LYS A 97 -10.32 -8.84 -2.83
N ASN A 98 -10.12 -8.34 -4.04
CA ASN A 98 -9.53 -9.14 -5.11
C ASN A 98 -8.07 -9.50 -4.83
N ARG A 99 -7.31 -8.60 -4.18
CA ARG A 99 -5.96 -8.88 -3.69
C ARG A 99 -5.97 -10.02 -2.66
N GLU A 100 -6.92 -10.04 -1.73
CA GLU A 100 -7.08 -11.13 -0.76
C GLU A 100 -7.35 -12.47 -1.46
N VAL A 101 -8.32 -12.51 -2.38
CA VAL A 101 -8.63 -13.72 -3.18
C VAL A 101 -7.40 -14.19 -3.97
N ARG A 102 -6.63 -13.26 -4.53
CA ARG A 102 -5.37 -13.57 -5.23
C ARG A 102 -4.29 -14.12 -4.28
N ASN A 103 -4.18 -13.57 -3.07
CA ASN A 103 -3.27 -14.06 -2.03
C ASN A 103 -3.63 -15.50 -1.66
N GLU A 104 -4.91 -15.81 -1.46
CA GLU A 104 -5.40 -17.17 -1.18
C GLU A 104 -5.07 -18.14 -2.32
N LYS A 105 -5.31 -17.77 -3.57
CA LYS A 105 -4.92 -18.57 -4.74
C LYS A 105 -3.41 -18.83 -4.79
N THR A 106 -2.59 -17.82 -4.49
CA THR A 106 -1.13 -17.93 -4.42
C THR A 106 -0.71 -18.94 -3.36
N ILE A 107 -1.25 -18.82 -2.14
CA ILE A 107 -0.93 -19.70 -1.01
C ILE A 107 -1.40 -21.13 -1.29
N LYS A 108 -2.61 -21.31 -1.82
CA LYS A 108 -3.11 -22.62 -2.23
C LYS A 108 -2.18 -23.28 -3.24
N LYS A 109 -1.74 -22.53 -4.26
CA LYS A 109 -0.81 -23.04 -5.28
C LYS A 109 0.55 -23.42 -4.70
N LEU A 110 1.06 -22.65 -3.75
CA LEU A 110 2.28 -23.02 -3.02
C LEU A 110 2.07 -24.31 -2.21
N ASN A 111 0.94 -24.46 -1.53
CA ASN A 111 0.66 -25.69 -0.78
C ASN A 111 0.57 -26.93 -1.68
N GLU A 112 -0.01 -26.79 -2.88
CA GLU A 112 0.00 -27.85 -3.91
C GLU A 112 1.42 -28.22 -4.38
N LEU A 113 2.38 -27.29 -4.29
CA LEU A 113 3.78 -27.49 -4.64
C LEU A 113 4.62 -28.02 -3.46
N GLY A 114 3.99 -28.37 -2.33
CA GLY A 114 4.65 -28.98 -1.17
C GLY A 114 5.05 -28.00 -0.08
N PHE A 115 4.70 -26.72 -0.18
CA PHE A 115 4.85 -25.79 0.95
C PHE A 115 3.74 -26.03 1.99
N ASN A 116 3.98 -25.64 3.23
CA ASN A 116 2.93 -25.57 4.25
C ASN A 116 2.87 -24.14 4.78
N ILE A 117 1.96 -23.35 4.21
CA ILE A 117 1.77 -21.91 4.49
C ILE A 117 0.27 -21.65 4.67
N THR A 118 -0.08 -20.89 5.71
CA THR A 118 -1.46 -20.46 5.96
C THR A 118 -1.61 -18.96 5.75
N ILE A 119 -2.84 -18.50 5.47
CA ILE A 119 -3.12 -17.07 5.34
C ILE A 119 -2.91 -16.31 6.66
N ALA A 120 -3.14 -16.97 7.81
CA ALA A 120 -2.94 -16.39 9.14
C ALA A 120 -1.46 -16.03 9.37
N GLU A 121 -0.55 -16.95 9.06
CA GLU A 121 0.90 -16.71 9.16
C GLU A 121 1.34 -15.53 8.26
N VAL A 122 0.78 -15.42 7.06
CA VAL A 122 1.10 -14.31 6.15
C VAL A 122 0.55 -12.98 6.71
N LYS A 123 -0.64 -12.99 7.31
CA LYS A 123 -1.28 -11.80 7.92
C LYS A 123 -0.52 -11.28 9.13
N GLU A 124 -0.02 -12.15 10.00
CA GLU A 124 0.80 -11.76 11.16
C GLU A 124 2.02 -10.91 10.74
N ARG A 125 2.60 -11.22 9.58
CA ARG A 125 3.77 -10.51 9.03
C ARG A 125 3.43 -9.20 8.31
N ALA A 126 2.15 -8.94 8.07
CA ALA A 126 1.73 -7.68 7.48
C ALA A 126 1.56 -6.58 8.53
N GLU A 127 1.57 -6.90 9.85
CA GLU A 127 1.51 -5.91 10.94
C GLU A 127 0.35 -4.89 10.81
N GLY A 128 -0.78 -5.32 10.24
CA GLY A 128 -1.94 -4.45 9.97
C GLY A 128 -1.95 -3.84 8.55
N ASN A 129 -0.85 -3.95 7.80
CA ASN A 129 -0.74 -3.50 6.42
C ASN A 129 -1.45 -4.42 5.41
N ILE A 130 -1.57 -3.94 4.18
CA ILE A 130 -2.18 -4.66 3.07
C ILE A 130 -1.32 -5.89 2.69
N VAL A 131 -1.84 -7.09 2.97
CA VAL A 131 -1.17 -8.36 2.64
C VAL A 131 -0.86 -8.48 1.13
N GLY A 132 0.34 -8.95 0.81
CA GLY A 132 0.86 -9.00 -0.56
C GLY A 132 1.90 -10.08 -0.76
N ARG A 133 2.41 -10.21 -2.00
CA ARG A 133 3.47 -11.18 -2.33
C ARG A 133 4.75 -11.03 -1.49
N PRO A 134 5.22 -9.82 -1.12
CA PRO A 134 6.38 -9.68 -0.24
C PRO A 134 6.19 -10.38 1.11
N HIS A 135 5.01 -10.27 1.71
CA HIS A 135 4.66 -10.96 2.96
C HIS A 135 4.67 -12.48 2.80
N ILE A 136 4.13 -13.00 1.68
CA ILE A 136 4.18 -14.45 1.37
C ILE A 136 5.64 -14.91 1.21
N ALA A 137 6.46 -14.15 0.47
CA ALA A 137 7.88 -14.44 0.30
C ALA A 137 8.62 -14.46 1.63
N ARG A 138 8.31 -13.52 2.53
CA ARG A 138 8.87 -13.48 3.89
C ARG A 138 8.47 -14.72 4.68
N THR A 139 7.20 -15.14 4.64
CA THR A 139 6.76 -16.40 5.26
C THR A 139 7.52 -17.61 4.71
N MET A 140 7.78 -17.67 3.41
CA MET A 140 8.57 -18.77 2.81
C MET A 140 10.00 -18.81 3.37
N VAL A 141 10.63 -17.64 3.55
CA VAL A 141 11.99 -17.55 4.11
C VAL A 141 12.00 -17.93 5.58
N ASP A 142 11.08 -17.37 6.38
CA ASP A 142 11.03 -17.63 7.83
C ASP A 142 10.77 -19.11 8.13
N LYS A 143 10.03 -19.82 7.27
CA LYS A 143 9.77 -21.26 7.38
C LYS A 143 10.90 -22.13 6.84
N GLY A 144 12.01 -21.53 6.40
CA GLY A 144 13.18 -22.24 5.87
C GLY A 144 12.99 -22.84 4.48
N TYR A 145 11.92 -22.47 3.77
CA TYR A 145 11.67 -22.97 2.41
C TYR A 145 12.52 -22.24 1.35
N MET A 146 12.93 -21.01 1.62
CA MET A 146 13.67 -20.14 0.71
C MET A 146 14.83 -19.46 1.43
N ASN A 147 15.94 -19.24 0.72
CA ASN A 147 17.11 -18.57 1.28
C ASN A 147 16.95 -17.05 1.40
N SER A 148 16.16 -16.45 0.50
CA SER A 148 15.89 -15.01 0.49
C SER A 148 14.55 -14.69 -0.15
N ILE A 149 14.04 -13.47 0.12
CA ILE A 149 12.82 -12.96 -0.51
C ILE A 149 12.98 -12.95 -2.03
N ASN A 150 14.15 -12.54 -2.53
CA ASN A 150 14.44 -12.50 -3.96
C ASN A 150 14.37 -13.90 -4.60
N ASP A 151 14.87 -14.93 -3.92
CA ASP A 151 14.81 -16.31 -4.41
C ASP A 151 13.38 -16.83 -4.47
N ALA A 152 12.55 -16.48 -3.48
CA ALA A 152 11.12 -16.79 -3.49
C ALA A 152 10.42 -16.15 -4.71
N PHE A 153 10.73 -14.89 -5.02
CA PHE A 153 10.21 -14.21 -6.21
C PHE A 153 10.68 -14.85 -7.50
N LYS A 154 11.99 -15.03 -7.67
CA LYS A 154 12.58 -15.62 -8.88
C LYS A 154 12.08 -17.02 -9.17
N THR A 155 11.74 -17.80 -8.14
CA THR A 155 11.36 -19.20 -8.29
C THR A 155 9.85 -19.38 -8.39
N TYR A 156 9.06 -18.67 -7.58
CA TYR A 156 7.62 -18.94 -7.44
C TYR A 156 6.67 -17.76 -7.65
N LEU A 157 7.07 -16.52 -7.31
CA LEU A 157 6.11 -15.41 -7.14
C LEU A 157 6.17 -14.31 -8.22
N ALA A 158 7.24 -14.24 -9.00
CA ALA A 158 7.40 -13.25 -10.08
C ALA A 158 6.52 -13.56 -11.30
N TYR A 159 6.40 -12.62 -12.23
CA TYR A 159 5.61 -12.80 -13.46
C TYR A 159 6.01 -14.11 -14.19
N GLY A 160 5.00 -14.89 -14.58
CA GLY A 160 5.19 -16.17 -15.27
C GLY A 160 5.68 -17.33 -14.38
N LYS A 161 5.81 -17.15 -13.06
CA LYS A 161 6.25 -18.20 -12.13
C LYS A 161 5.08 -19.05 -11.61
N PRO A 162 5.34 -20.26 -11.08
CA PRO A 162 4.30 -21.25 -10.79
C PRO A 162 3.17 -20.79 -9.84
N ALA A 163 3.46 -19.88 -8.91
CA ALA A 163 2.48 -19.34 -7.97
C ALA A 163 2.12 -17.87 -8.28
N TYR A 164 2.37 -17.41 -9.51
CA TYR A 164 1.99 -16.08 -9.94
C TYR A 164 0.52 -16.03 -10.38
N PHE A 165 -0.22 -15.13 -9.75
CA PHE A 165 -1.55 -14.73 -10.17
C PHE A 165 -1.57 -13.21 -10.28
N LYS A 166 -2.04 -12.69 -11.42
CA LYS A 166 -2.13 -11.25 -11.68
C LYS A 166 -3.01 -10.59 -10.62
N LYS A 167 -2.55 -9.47 -10.07
CA LYS A 167 -3.32 -8.59 -9.18
C LYS A 167 -4.24 -7.75 -10.05
N ASP A 168 -5.50 -7.62 -9.67
CA ASP A 168 -6.37 -6.61 -10.28
C ASP A 168 -5.86 -5.22 -9.90
N LYS A 169 -5.68 -4.39 -10.92
CA LYS A 169 -5.27 -3.00 -10.84
C LYS A 169 -6.19 -2.19 -11.76
N LEU A 170 -6.28 -0.89 -11.52
CA LEU A 170 -6.95 0.01 -12.45
C LEU A 170 -6.05 0.23 -13.66
N THR A 171 -6.62 0.36 -14.85
CA THR A 171 -5.92 0.93 -16.00
C THR A 171 -5.81 2.46 -15.81
N PRO A 172 -4.86 3.14 -16.49
CA PRO A 172 -4.77 4.60 -16.42
C PRO A 172 -6.08 5.33 -16.76
N SER A 173 -6.91 4.75 -17.63
CA SER A 173 -8.21 5.32 -18.02
C SER A 173 -9.34 5.10 -16.99
N GLU A 174 -9.15 4.23 -16.01
CA GLU A 174 -10.14 3.97 -14.95
C GLU A 174 -9.89 4.77 -13.67
N CYS A 175 -8.75 5.46 -13.60
CA CYS A 175 -8.39 6.43 -12.56
C CYS A 175 -8.97 7.81 -12.90
#